data_AF-A0A171DL13-F1
#
_entry.id   AF-A0A171DL13-F1
#
_cell.length_a   1.000
_cell.length_b   1.000
_cell.length_c   1.000
_cell.angle_alpha   90.00
_cell.angle_beta   90.00
_cell.angle_gamma   90.00
#
_symmetry.space_group_name_H-M   'P 1'
#
loop_
_entity.id
_entity.type
_entity.pdbx_description
1 polymer ?
#
loop_
_entity_poly.entity_id
_entity_poly.type
_entity_poly.pdbx_seq_one_letter_code
_entity_poly.pdbx_strand_id
1 'polypeptide(L)'
;MRRFEGSNTQRTYAYSLVDHLRWLEREALEFGAVTLMDLERYMGAVGAEIRMPFGEPWRAGKRPYGKDALGTAATVLKAFYTELALMKVNVKLGIDLNLAKLPTALDRSRSLLGHVKTSMPANPLTPTGPGRRHPKLPPENARPLLLKEVNTARDRMVIDWLADGGFRIGELCGLHLSDLHLRDNSPCREARSAHAHVCHRSGNRNHASAKTKYPWALEDGMSIP
;
A
#
# COMPACT_ATOMS: atom_id res chain seq x y z
N MET A 1 -2.89 -16.82 -11.99
CA MET A 1 -1.81 -15.88 -11.60
C MET A 1 -1.74 -14.59 -12.44
N ARG A 2 -2.10 -14.59 -13.73
CA ARG A 2 -2.02 -13.42 -14.66
C ARG A 2 -2.82 -12.16 -14.30
N ARG A 3 -3.69 -12.17 -13.28
CA ARG A 3 -4.64 -11.06 -13.02
C ARG A 3 -4.02 -9.85 -12.31
N PHE A 4 -2.76 -9.95 -11.87
CA PHE A 4 -2.11 -8.96 -11.01
C PHE A 4 -0.69 -8.56 -11.42
N GLU A 5 -0.17 -9.14 -12.52
CA GLU A 5 1.16 -8.83 -13.06
C GLU A 5 1.39 -7.31 -13.16
N GLY A 6 2.45 -6.83 -12.50
CA GLY A 6 2.89 -5.43 -12.61
C GLY A 6 2.30 -4.44 -11.60
N SER A 7 1.48 -4.88 -10.63
CA SER A 7 1.02 -3.94 -9.59
C SER A 7 2.16 -3.55 -8.62
N ASN A 8 2.21 -2.27 -8.20
CA ASN A 8 3.16 -1.78 -7.20
C ASN A 8 3.16 -2.65 -5.92
N THR A 9 2.00 -3.19 -5.54
CA THR A 9 1.86 -4.08 -4.38
C THR A 9 2.63 -5.39 -4.55
N GLN A 10 2.52 -6.06 -5.72
CA GLN A 10 3.28 -7.28 -5.98
C GLN A 10 4.78 -7.02 -5.98
N ARG A 11 5.24 -5.90 -6.54
CA ARG A 11 6.65 -5.54 -6.55
C ARG A 11 7.19 -5.37 -5.12
N THR A 12 6.46 -4.67 -4.27
CA THR A 12 6.81 -4.54 -2.85
C THR A 12 6.83 -5.90 -2.16
N TYR A 13 5.85 -6.76 -2.42
CA TYR A 13 5.80 -8.10 -1.84
C TYR A 13 6.97 -8.97 -2.28
N ALA A 14 7.35 -8.91 -3.55
CA ALA A 14 8.50 -9.62 -4.09
C ALA A 14 9.80 -9.19 -3.39
N TYR A 15 10.03 -7.89 -3.17
CA TYR A 15 11.22 -7.44 -2.45
C TYR A 15 11.26 -7.95 -1.00
N SER A 16 10.14 -7.89 -0.28
CA SER A 16 10.06 -8.43 1.09
C SER A 16 10.28 -9.94 1.13
N LEU A 17 9.75 -10.68 0.14
CA LEU A 17 9.92 -12.12 0.07
C LEU A 17 11.36 -12.51 -0.29
N VAL A 18 11.99 -11.82 -1.23
CA VAL A 18 13.40 -12.07 -1.60
C VAL A 18 14.34 -11.84 -0.41
N ASP A 19 14.11 -10.81 0.40
CA ASP A 19 14.89 -10.58 1.62
C ASP A 19 14.75 -11.75 2.61
N HIS A 20 13.53 -12.27 2.79
CA HIS A 20 13.26 -13.43 3.63
C HIS A 20 13.90 -14.72 3.09
N LEU A 21 13.78 -14.98 1.79
CA LEU A 21 14.35 -16.20 1.19
C LEU A 21 15.87 -16.24 1.31
N ARG A 22 16.54 -15.10 1.17
CA ARG A 22 18.00 -14.99 1.41
C ARG A 22 18.37 -15.19 2.87
N TRP A 23 17.50 -14.77 3.79
CA TRP A 23 17.70 -15.03 5.21
C TRP A 23 17.58 -16.53 5.51
N LEU A 24 16.60 -17.23 4.95
CA LEU A 24 16.46 -18.69 5.08
C LEU A 24 17.70 -19.43 4.56
N GLU A 25 18.21 -19.03 3.39
CA GLU A 25 19.43 -19.61 2.81
C GLU A 25 20.63 -19.45 3.77
N ARG A 26 20.78 -18.27 4.38
CA ARG A 26 21.85 -18.02 5.37
C ARG A 26 21.68 -18.88 6.63
N GLU A 27 20.46 -19.05 7.12
CA GLU A 27 20.17 -19.87 8.30
C GLU A 27 20.08 -21.38 7.98
N ALA A 28 20.28 -21.77 6.72
CA ALA A 28 20.13 -23.15 6.22
C ALA A 28 18.76 -23.77 6.58
N LEU A 29 17.70 -22.98 6.46
CA LEU A 29 16.33 -23.39 6.79
C LEU A 29 15.53 -23.73 5.53
N GLU A 30 15.15 -25.00 5.42
CA GLU A 30 14.18 -25.47 4.42
C GLU A 30 12.76 -25.07 4.79
N PHE A 31 11.90 -24.80 3.81
CA PHE A 31 10.52 -24.35 4.04
C PHE A 31 9.71 -25.27 4.98
N GLY A 32 9.96 -26.58 4.91
CA GLY A 32 9.33 -27.60 5.74
C GLY A 32 9.71 -27.56 7.22
N ALA A 33 10.86 -26.97 7.54
CA ALA A 33 11.44 -26.95 8.88
C ALA A 33 11.22 -25.60 9.61
N VAL A 34 10.84 -24.55 8.88
CA VAL A 34 10.63 -23.22 9.45
C VAL A 34 9.55 -23.24 10.53
N THR A 35 9.84 -22.62 11.67
CA THR A 35 8.88 -22.48 12.77
C THR A 35 8.37 -21.05 12.90
N LEU A 36 7.34 -20.84 13.72
CA LEU A 36 6.87 -19.48 14.03
C LEU A 36 7.98 -18.64 14.68
N MET A 37 8.79 -19.27 15.55
CA MET A 37 9.93 -18.63 16.21
C MET A 37 11.01 -18.19 15.21
N ASP A 38 11.22 -18.92 14.13
CA ASP A 38 12.14 -18.50 13.05
C ASP A 38 11.61 -17.26 12.32
N LEU A 39 10.29 -17.18 12.11
CA LEU A 39 9.68 -15.98 11.52
C LEU A 39 9.77 -14.78 12.46
N GLU A 40 9.56 -14.97 13.76
CA GLU A 40 9.76 -13.94 14.77
C GLU A 40 11.23 -13.48 14.81
N ARG A 41 12.17 -14.43 14.74
CA ARG A 41 13.60 -14.14 14.67
C ARG A 41 13.96 -13.33 13.43
N TYR A 42 13.44 -13.70 12.25
CA TYR A 42 13.60 -12.90 11.03
C TYR A 42 13.01 -11.50 11.19
N MET A 43 11.77 -11.39 11.70
CA MET A 43 11.11 -10.10 11.94
C MET A 43 11.94 -9.21 12.86
N GLY A 44 12.53 -9.77 13.92
CA GLY A 44 13.44 -9.07 14.80
C GLY A 44 14.73 -8.64 14.09
N ALA A 45 15.33 -9.54 13.30
CA ALA A 45 16.54 -9.26 12.54
C ALA A 45 16.36 -8.16 11.47
N VAL A 46 15.14 -7.96 10.95
CA VAL A 46 14.82 -6.84 10.04
C VAL A 46 14.34 -5.57 10.77
N GLY A 47 14.21 -5.60 12.10
CA GLY A 47 13.98 -4.41 12.93
C GLY A 47 12.70 -4.39 13.79
N ALA A 48 11.98 -5.50 13.93
CA ALA A 48 10.87 -5.57 14.88
C ALA A 48 11.37 -5.63 16.33
N GLU A 49 10.64 -5.00 17.25
CA GLU A 49 10.94 -5.04 18.69
C GLU A 49 10.47 -6.36 19.31
N ILE A 50 11.29 -7.40 19.18
CA ILE A 50 11.02 -8.75 19.72
C ILE A 50 12.06 -9.05 20.80
N ARG A 51 11.62 -9.55 21.97
CA ARG A 51 12.55 -9.88 23.06
C ARG A 51 13.11 -11.29 22.89
N MET A 52 14.11 -11.45 22.02
CA MET A 52 14.83 -12.72 21.85
C MET A 52 16.24 -12.49 21.24
N PRO A 53 17.16 -13.48 21.34
CA PRO A 53 18.42 -13.43 20.61
C PRO A 53 18.19 -13.62 19.11
N PHE A 54 18.64 -12.65 18.29
CA PHE A 54 18.48 -12.72 16.83
C PHE A 54 19.66 -13.38 16.11
N GLY A 55 20.80 -13.53 16.80
CA GLY A 55 22.06 -13.96 16.21
C GLY A 55 22.78 -12.78 15.54
N GLU A 56 23.54 -13.08 14.48
CA GLU A 56 24.29 -12.06 13.75
C GLU A 56 23.37 -11.04 13.06
N PRO A 57 23.78 -9.74 13.03
CA PRO A 57 23.01 -8.69 12.38
C PRO A 57 22.62 -9.08 10.94
N TRP A 58 21.32 -9.23 10.70
CA TRP A 58 20.82 -9.31 9.34
C TRP A 58 20.82 -7.90 8.74
N ARG A 59 21.14 -7.80 7.44
CA ARG A 59 21.19 -6.53 6.71
C ARG A 59 22.23 -5.53 7.23
N ALA A 60 23.42 -6.03 7.59
CA ALA A 60 24.58 -5.19 7.87
C ALA A 60 24.77 -4.11 6.77
N GLY A 61 24.97 -2.86 7.20
CA GLY A 61 25.11 -1.71 6.30
C GLY A 61 23.80 -1.15 5.72
N LYS A 62 22.63 -1.73 6.04
CA LYS A 62 21.31 -1.20 5.64
C LYS A 62 20.51 -0.78 6.86
N ARG A 63 19.63 0.22 6.66
CA ARG A 63 18.67 0.59 7.68
C ARG A 63 17.67 -0.55 7.92
N PRO A 64 17.23 -0.78 9.18
CA PRO A 64 16.11 -1.64 9.49
C PRO A 64 14.85 -1.22 8.75
N TYR A 65 13.88 -2.11 8.63
CA TYR A 65 12.57 -1.76 8.08
C TYR A 65 11.87 -0.73 8.96
N GLY A 66 11.25 0.25 8.31
CA GLY A 66 10.26 1.10 8.98
C GLY A 66 8.98 0.31 9.31
N LYS A 67 8.15 0.84 10.21
CA LYS A 67 6.93 0.18 10.70
C LYS A 67 6.00 -0.36 9.60
N ASP A 68 5.76 0.43 8.55
CA ASP A 68 4.90 0.02 7.42
C ASP A 68 5.54 -1.11 6.60
N ALA A 69 6.87 -1.09 6.46
CA ALA A 69 7.62 -2.15 5.80
C ALA A 69 7.64 -3.44 6.63
N LEU A 70 7.72 -3.35 7.96
CA LEU A 70 7.55 -4.49 8.86
C LEU A 70 6.14 -5.07 8.76
N GLY A 71 5.09 -4.24 8.77
CA GLY A 71 3.71 -4.70 8.58
C GLY A 71 3.48 -5.35 7.20
N THR A 72 4.16 -4.84 6.18
CA THR A 72 4.15 -5.45 4.84
C THR A 72 4.87 -6.80 4.85
N ALA A 73 6.06 -6.89 5.43
CA ALA A 73 6.81 -8.14 5.56
C ALA A 73 5.99 -9.20 6.31
N ALA A 74 5.42 -8.86 7.46
CA ALA A 74 4.53 -9.74 8.22
C ALA A 74 3.37 -10.28 7.37
N THR A 75 2.72 -9.41 6.59
CA THR A 75 1.62 -9.79 5.69
C THR A 75 2.08 -10.76 4.60
N VAL A 76 3.23 -10.47 3.98
CA VAL A 76 3.82 -11.29 2.90
C VAL A 76 4.22 -12.66 3.43
N LEU A 77 4.91 -12.73 4.57
CA LEU A 77 5.34 -13.99 5.19
C LEU A 77 4.14 -14.87 5.51
N LYS A 78 3.12 -14.29 6.16
CA LYS A 78 1.90 -15.01 6.48
C LYS A 78 1.23 -15.58 5.24
N ALA A 79 1.06 -14.76 4.20
CA ALA A 79 0.47 -15.23 2.94
C ALA A 79 1.29 -16.36 2.32
N PHE A 80 2.62 -16.20 2.25
CA PHE A 80 3.53 -17.19 1.69
C PHE A 80 3.45 -18.55 2.40
N TYR A 81 3.58 -18.59 3.73
CA TYR A 81 3.52 -19.85 4.48
C TYR A 81 2.12 -20.46 4.56
N THR A 82 1.07 -19.63 4.47
CA THR A 82 -0.30 -20.14 4.34
C THR A 82 -0.48 -20.86 3.00
N GLU A 83 0.04 -20.30 1.90
CA GLU A 83 0.02 -20.96 0.59
C GLU A 83 0.87 -22.24 0.57
N LEU A 84 2.06 -22.23 1.17
CA LEU A 84 2.88 -23.44 1.32
C LEU A 84 2.12 -24.55 2.07
N ALA A 85 1.41 -24.21 3.15
CA ALA A 85 0.59 -25.16 3.89
C ALA A 85 -0.56 -25.74 3.06
N LEU A 86 -1.18 -24.94 2.18
CA LEU A 86 -2.16 -25.44 1.21
C LEU A 86 -1.53 -26.44 0.23
N MET A 87 -0.27 -26.22 -0.16
CA MET A 87 0.56 -27.16 -0.94
C MET A 87 1.13 -28.31 -0.10
N LYS A 88 0.67 -28.50 1.14
CA LYS A 88 1.11 -29.54 2.08
C LYS A 88 2.56 -29.43 2.55
N VAL A 89 3.19 -28.27 2.35
CA VAL A 89 4.50 -27.93 2.91
C VAL A 89 4.28 -27.20 4.23
N ASN A 90 4.81 -27.75 5.33
CA ASN A 90 4.76 -27.12 6.65
C ASN A 90 3.34 -26.72 7.12
N VAL A 91 2.44 -27.72 7.13
CA VAL A 91 1.03 -27.52 7.50
C VAL A 91 0.88 -26.95 8.91
N LYS A 92 1.75 -27.33 9.84
CA LYS A 92 1.74 -26.85 11.23
C LYS A 92 1.92 -25.33 11.30
N LEU A 93 2.96 -24.79 10.66
CA LEU A 93 3.20 -23.35 10.62
C LEU A 93 2.03 -22.60 9.96
N GLY A 94 1.45 -23.17 8.90
CA GLY A 94 0.26 -22.60 8.27
C GLY A 94 -0.92 -22.49 9.24
N ILE A 95 -1.17 -23.51 10.06
CA ILE A 95 -2.20 -23.48 11.11
C ILE A 95 -1.86 -22.42 12.14
N ASP A 96 -0.64 -22.42 12.68
CA ASP A 96 -0.18 -21.47 13.71
C ASP A 96 -0.34 -20.01 13.24
N LEU A 97 -0.06 -19.73 11.97
CA LEU A 97 -0.27 -18.42 11.35
C LEU A 97 -1.74 -18.09 11.10
N ASN A 98 -2.59 -19.09 10.84
CA ASN A 98 -3.99 -18.91 10.47
C ASN A 98 -4.95 -18.84 11.67
N LEU A 99 -4.46 -19.11 12.90
CA LEU A 99 -5.23 -18.90 14.14
C LEU A 99 -5.76 -17.47 14.32
N ALA A 100 -5.22 -16.50 13.58
CA ALA A 100 -5.77 -15.15 13.49
C ALA A 100 -6.05 -14.74 12.04
N LYS A 101 -7.21 -15.11 11.48
CA LYS A 101 -7.63 -14.72 10.11
C LYS A 101 -7.40 -13.21 9.88
N LEU A 102 -6.65 -12.86 8.82
CA LEU A 102 -6.42 -11.45 8.47
C LEU A 102 -7.74 -10.73 8.15
N PRO A 103 -7.93 -9.48 8.61
CA PRO A 103 -9.10 -8.67 8.28
C PRO A 103 -9.26 -8.49 6.77
N THR A 104 -10.41 -8.92 6.22
CA THR A 104 -10.79 -8.60 4.84
C THR A 104 -11.20 -7.13 4.70
N ALA A 105 -11.31 -6.62 3.47
CA ALA A 105 -11.82 -5.27 3.23
C ALA A 105 -13.22 -5.06 3.83
N LEU A 106 -14.06 -6.10 3.81
CA LEU A 106 -15.38 -6.10 4.42
C LEU A 106 -15.33 -6.13 5.95
N ASP A 107 -14.34 -6.79 6.54
CA ASP A 107 -14.14 -6.74 8.00
C ASP A 107 -13.74 -5.33 8.47
N ARG A 108 -12.93 -4.63 7.67
CA ARG A 108 -12.50 -3.25 7.95
C ARG A 108 -13.62 -2.23 7.72
N SER A 109 -14.54 -2.47 6.78
CA SER A 109 -15.72 -1.61 6.63
C SER A 109 -16.68 -1.80 7.80
N ARG A 110 -16.82 -3.02 8.32
CA ARG A 110 -17.62 -3.30 9.53
C ARG A 110 -17.01 -2.72 10.81
N SER A 111 -15.69 -2.59 10.90
CA SER A 111 -15.03 -1.95 12.05
C SER A 111 -15.18 -0.42 12.09
N LEU A 112 -15.65 0.22 11.01
CA LEU A 112 -16.02 1.65 11.03
C LEU A 112 -17.19 1.91 11.98
N LEU A 113 -18.00 0.89 12.25
CA LEU A 113 -18.99 0.87 13.32
C LEU A 113 -18.31 0.34 14.58
N GLY A 114 -17.43 1.14 15.19
CA GLY A 114 -16.60 0.76 16.35
C GLY A 114 -17.38 0.26 17.57
N HIS A 115 -18.69 0.48 17.61
CA HIS A 115 -19.61 -0.03 18.63
C HIS A 115 -19.95 -1.53 18.48
N VAL A 116 -19.69 -2.12 17.31
CA VAL A 116 -20.09 -3.51 16.96
C VAL A 116 -18.90 -4.47 17.02
N LYS A 117 -17.66 -3.99 16.87
CA LYS A 117 -16.47 -4.85 16.85
C LYS A 117 -15.27 -4.15 17.50
N THR A 118 -14.94 -4.55 18.73
CA THR A 118 -13.89 -3.96 19.56
C THR A 118 -12.51 -4.56 19.33
N SER A 119 -12.40 -5.72 18.67
CA SER A 119 -11.12 -6.36 18.34
C SER A 119 -11.13 -7.04 16.97
N MET A 120 -9.96 -7.07 16.33
CA MET A 120 -9.71 -7.72 15.06
C MET A 120 -8.58 -8.73 15.24
N PRO A 121 -8.67 -9.94 14.65
CA PRO A 121 -7.52 -10.85 14.67
C PRO A 121 -6.35 -10.18 13.96
N ALA A 122 -5.25 -10.02 14.68
CA ALA A 122 -4.03 -9.42 14.16
C ALA A 122 -3.12 -10.52 13.61
N ASN A 123 -2.33 -10.19 12.59
CA ASN A 123 -1.24 -11.08 12.21
C ASN A 123 -0.26 -11.19 13.39
N PRO A 124 0.07 -12.41 13.87
CA PRO A 124 0.98 -12.59 15.00
C PRO A 124 2.37 -11.98 14.76
N LEU A 125 2.77 -11.82 13.49
CA LEU A 125 4.03 -11.19 13.11
C LEU A 125 3.98 -9.65 13.04
N THR A 126 2.82 -9.02 13.20
CA THR A 126 2.73 -7.56 13.12
C THR A 126 3.37 -6.91 14.35
N PRO A 127 4.32 -5.97 14.18
CA PRO A 127 4.91 -5.28 15.31
C PRO A 127 3.86 -4.51 16.13
N THR A 128 3.89 -4.70 17.45
CA THR A 128 3.09 -3.94 18.41
C THR A 128 3.73 -2.59 18.68
N GLY A 129 2.97 -1.49 18.56
CA GLY A 129 3.46 -0.16 18.95
C GLY A 129 2.49 0.96 18.57
N PRO A 130 2.60 2.14 19.19
CA PRO A 130 1.68 3.25 18.98
C PRO A 130 1.63 3.66 17.49
N GLY A 131 0.43 3.82 16.96
CA GLY A 131 0.22 4.32 15.59
C GLY A 131 0.77 5.74 15.47
N ARG A 132 1.65 6.00 14.50
CA ARG A 132 2.10 7.35 14.21
C ARG A 132 0.96 8.11 13.52
N ARG A 133 0.82 9.41 13.79
CA ARG A 133 -0.10 10.31 13.07
C ARG A 133 0.06 10.09 11.56
N HIS A 134 -1.06 9.94 10.83
CA HIS A 134 -1.06 9.61 9.41
C HIS A 134 -0.18 10.61 8.62
N PRO A 135 0.95 10.19 8.01
CA PRO A 135 1.97 11.09 7.46
C PRO A 135 1.54 11.95 6.26
N LYS A 136 0.29 11.85 5.81
CA LYS A 136 -0.16 12.46 4.55
C LYS A 136 -0.87 13.81 4.72
N LEU A 137 -0.80 14.42 5.90
CA LEU A 137 -1.20 15.81 6.05
C LEU A 137 0.05 16.69 5.95
N PRO A 138 0.06 17.68 5.04
CA PRO A 138 1.16 18.61 4.99
C PRO A 138 1.26 19.39 6.32
N PRO A 139 2.45 19.92 6.66
CA PRO A 139 2.59 20.85 7.77
C PRO A 139 1.60 22.01 7.65
N GLU A 140 1.22 22.60 8.79
CA GLU A 140 0.46 23.85 8.77
C GLU A 140 1.20 24.89 7.92
N ASN A 141 0.46 25.64 7.10
CA ASN A 141 0.98 26.65 6.17
C ASN A 141 1.90 26.15 5.02
N ALA A 142 1.91 24.85 4.70
CA ALA A 142 2.71 24.35 3.58
C ALA A 142 2.37 25.01 2.22
N ARG A 143 1.07 25.21 1.93
CA ARG A 143 0.62 25.81 0.66
C ARG A 143 1.20 27.21 0.41
N PRO A 144 1.00 28.22 1.29
CA PRO A 144 1.54 29.55 1.04
C PRO A 144 3.07 29.59 1.01
N LEU A 145 3.77 28.68 1.70
CA LEU A 145 5.23 28.56 1.61
C LEU A 145 5.66 28.02 0.24
N LEU A 146 5.04 26.93 -0.24
CA LEU A 146 5.36 26.36 -1.55
C LEU A 146 5.03 27.31 -2.70
N LEU A 147 3.93 28.07 -2.60
CA LEU A 147 3.53 29.05 -3.61
C LEU A 147 4.52 30.21 -3.78
N LYS A 148 5.38 30.48 -2.77
CA LYS A 148 6.45 31.48 -2.87
C LYS A 148 7.68 30.97 -3.62
N GLU A 149 7.89 29.66 -3.63
CA GLU A 149 9.09 29.02 -4.21
C GLU A 149 8.90 28.63 -5.68
N VAL A 150 7.66 28.44 -6.13
CA VAL A 150 7.37 28.02 -7.51
C VAL A 150 7.34 29.19 -8.48
N ASN A 151 7.97 29.00 -9.65
CA ASN A 151 8.14 30.05 -10.66
C ASN A 151 7.34 29.79 -11.95
N THR A 152 6.55 28.71 -12.02
CA THR A 152 5.78 28.37 -13.22
C THR A 152 4.29 28.28 -12.91
N ALA A 153 3.45 28.65 -13.88
CA ALA A 153 2.00 28.50 -13.78
C ALA A 153 1.60 27.03 -13.55
N ARG A 154 2.37 26.09 -14.12
CA ARG A 154 2.18 24.65 -13.94
C ARG A 154 2.36 24.24 -12.47
N ASP A 155 3.47 24.62 -11.85
CA ASP A 155 3.76 24.19 -10.48
C ASP A 155 2.81 24.85 -9.48
N ARG A 156 2.43 26.10 -9.74
CA ARG A 156 1.37 26.79 -9.00
C ARG A 156 0.04 26.04 -9.08
N MET A 157 -0.38 25.68 -10.29
CA MET A 157 -1.59 24.88 -10.53
C MET A 157 -1.52 23.53 -9.78
N VAL A 158 -0.39 22.84 -9.82
CA VAL A 158 -0.21 21.56 -9.11
C VAL A 158 -0.38 21.71 -7.61
N ILE A 159 0.20 22.75 -7.00
CA ILE A 159 0.05 23.00 -5.56
C ILE A 159 -1.41 23.29 -5.21
N ASP A 160 -2.07 24.18 -5.94
CA ASP A 160 -3.46 24.56 -5.68
C ASP A 160 -4.41 23.37 -5.88
N TRP A 161 -4.23 22.58 -6.93
CA TRP A 161 -5.11 21.45 -7.24
C TRP A 161 -4.91 20.27 -6.28
N LEU A 162 -3.68 19.99 -5.84
CA LEU A 162 -3.45 18.97 -4.80
C LEU A 162 -4.02 19.40 -3.45
N ALA A 163 -3.99 20.70 -3.15
CA ALA A 163 -4.54 21.25 -1.91
C ALA A 163 -6.08 21.25 -1.90
N ASP A 164 -6.71 21.69 -2.99
CA ASP A 164 -8.16 21.94 -3.04
C ASP A 164 -8.95 20.76 -3.63
N GLY A 165 -8.38 20.04 -4.60
CA GLY A 165 -9.08 19.02 -5.40
C GLY A 165 -9.08 17.61 -4.81
N GLY A 166 -8.37 17.37 -3.71
CA GLY A 166 -8.31 16.06 -3.06
C GLY A 166 -7.64 14.95 -3.88
N PHE A 167 -6.99 15.29 -5.00
CA PHE A 167 -6.31 14.34 -5.87
C PHE A 167 -5.12 13.67 -5.16
N ARG A 168 -4.91 12.39 -5.44
CA ARG A 168 -3.59 11.78 -5.28
C ARG A 168 -2.67 12.27 -6.39
N ILE A 169 -1.37 12.35 -6.12
CA ILE A 169 -0.37 12.76 -7.12
C ILE A 169 -0.48 11.98 -8.45
N GLY A 170 -0.71 10.67 -8.39
CA GLY A 170 -0.89 9.83 -9.58
C GLY A 170 -2.21 10.06 -10.33
N GLU A 171 -3.23 10.61 -9.66
CA GLU A 171 -4.51 10.99 -10.27
C GLU A 171 -4.32 12.32 -11.01
N LEU A 172 -3.77 13.34 -10.34
CA LEU A 172 -3.48 14.65 -10.96
C LEU A 172 -2.51 14.51 -12.16
N CYS A 173 -1.40 13.79 -12.00
CA CYS A 173 -0.45 13.57 -13.08
C CYS A 173 -0.99 12.69 -14.21
N GLY A 174 -2.10 11.98 -13.98
CA GLY A 174 -2.74 11.12 -14.96
C GLY A 174 -3.88 11.78 -15.74
N LEU A 175 -4.22 13.03 -15.41
CA LEU A 175 -5.29 13.79 -16.07
C LEU A 175 -4.92 14.12 -17.52
N HIS A 176 -5.92 14.00 -18.38
CA HIS A 176 -5.93 14.48 -19.76
C HIS A 176 -6.85 15.70 -19.83
N LEU A 177 -6.71 16.54 -20.86
CA LEU A 177 -7.61 17.69 -21.03
C LEU A 177 -9.08 17.25 -21.15
N SER A 178 -9.35 16.07 -21.72
CA SER A 178 -10.68 15.47 -21.80
C SER A 178 -11.31 15.16 -20.45
N ASP A 179 -10.52 15.07 -19.38
CA ASP A 179 -11.01 14.84 -18.03
C ASP A 179 -11.50 16.12 -17.35
N LEU A 180 -11.19 17.30 -17.90
CA LEU A 180 -11.38 18.59 -17.24
C LEU A 180 -12.67 19.26 -17.71
N HIS A 181 -13.65 19.32 -16.82
CA HIS A 181 -14.94 19.96 -17.06
C HIS A 181 -14.99 21.26 -16.29
N LEU A 182 -14.31 22.29 -16.80
CA LEU A 182 -14.09 23.56 -16.11
C LEU A 182 -15.24 24.57 -16.25
N ARG A 183 -16.31 24.21 -16.97
CA ARG A 183 -17.50 25.04 -17.17
C ARG A 183 -18.67 24.46 -16.40
N ASP A 184 -19.55 25.35 -15.95
CA ASP A 184 -20.82 24.93 -15.36
C ASP A 184 -21.68 24.21 -16.40
N ASN A 185 -22.43 23.22 -15.93
CA ASN A 185 -23.30 22.36 -16.74
C ASN A 185 -22.56 21.69 -17.91
N SER A 186 -21.39 21.11 -17.60
CA SER A 186 -20.65 20.30 -18.57
C SER A 186 -21.55 19.23 -19.21
N PRO A 187 -21.39 18.95 -20.52
CA PRO A 187 -22.20 17.95 -21.23
C PRO A 187 -22.17 16.53 -20.62
N CYS A 188 -21.19 16.22 -19.78
CA CYS A 188 -21.13 14.93 -19.08
C CYS A 188 -22.28 14.70 -18.08
N ARG A 189 -22.98 15.76 -17.63
CA ARG A 189 -24.15 15.72 -16.72
C ARG A 189 -23.91 15.10 -15.33
N GLU A 190 -22.67 14.80 -14.96
CA GLU A 190 -22.30 14.23 -13.67
C GLU A 190 -22.28 15.26 -12.54
N ALA A 191 -21.94 16.52 -12.86
CA ALA A 191 -21.98 17.62 -11.90
C ALA A 191 -22.32 18.95 -12.57
N ARG A 192 -22.98 19.83 -11.81
CA ARG A 192 -23.37 21.18 -12.25
C ARG A 192 -22.20 22.16 -12.25
N SER A 193 -21.31 22.05 -11.27
CA SER A 193 -20.13 22.90 -11.14
C SER A 193 -18.94 22.33 -11.91
N ALA A 194 -17.89 23.14 -12.06
CA ALA A 194 -16.61 22.66 -12.54
C ALA A 194 -16.10 21.43 -11.76
N HIS A 195 -15.62 20.42 -12.47
CA HIS A 195 -15.12 19.17 -11.90
C HIS A 195 -14.13 18.49 -12.84
N ALA A 196 -13.53 17.38 -12.39
CA ALA A 196 -12.67 16.56 -13.22
C ALA A 196 -12.91 15.07 -12.97
N HIS A 197 -12.79 14.25 -14.01
CA HIS A 197 -12.91 12.81 -13.90
C HIS A 197 -11.54 12.15 -13.71
N VAL A 198 -11.45 11.26 -12.70
CA VAL A 198 -10.24 10.48 -12.46
C VAL A 198 -10.34 9.14 -13.19
N CYS A 199 -9.79 9.09 -14.39
CA CYS A 199 -9.84 7.93 -15.27
C CYS A 199 -8.55 7.09 -15.17
N HIS A 200 -8.69 5.78 -14.96
CA HIS A 200 -7.53 4.89 -14.99
C HIS A 200 -7.03 4.67 -16.42
N ARG A 201 -5.74 4.96 -16.65
CA ARG A 201 -5.02 4.73 -17.92
C ARG A 201 -3.71 4.00 -17.64
N SER A 202 -3.45 2.92 -18.36
CA SER A 202 -2.20 2.15 -18.25
C SER A 202 -1.07 2.68 -19.16
N GLY A 203 -1.42 3.46 -20.19
CA GLY A 203 -0.50 3.91 -21.25
C GLY A 203 0.02 5.34 -21.13
N ASN A 204 -0.12 5.99 -19.97
CA ASN A 204 0.38 7.36 -19.79
C ASN A 204 1.91 7.40 -19.95
N ARG A 205 2.43 8.36 -20.73
CA ARG A 205 3.88 8.53 -21.01
C ARG A 205 4.71 8.76 -19.75
N ASN A 206 4.12 9.38 -18.73
CA ASN A 206 4.76 9.63 -17.43
C ASN A 206 4.52 8.50 -16.42
N HIS A 207 3.92 7.38 -16.85
CA HIS A 207 3.55 6.22 -16.02
C HIS A 207 2.60 6.53 -14.85
N ALA A 208 1.97 7.71 -14.83
CA ALA A 208 0.98 8.05 -13.83
C ALA A 208 -0.30 7.24 -14.06
N SER A 209 -0.92 6.76 -12.98
CA SER A 209 -2.16 5.99 -13.07
C SER A 209 -3.01 6.21 -11.82
N ALA A 210 -4.32 6.39 -12.01
CA ALA A 210 -5.27 6.33 -10.91
C ALA A 210 -5.28 4.94 -10.27
N LYS A 211 -5.35 4.87 -8.95
CA LYS A 211 -5.40 3.59 -8.22
C LYS A 211 -6.74 2.88 -8.44
N THR A 212 -7.82 3.64 -8.46
CA THR A 212 -9.18 3.11 -8.63
C THR A 212 -9.50 2.99 -10.12
N LYS A 213 -10.12 1.88 -10.50
CA LYS A 213 -10.43 1.54 -11.90
C LYS A 213 -11.94 1.54 -12.13
N TYR A 214 -12.56 2.71 -12.02
CA TYR A 214 -13.95 2.84 -12.46
C TYR A 214 -14.02 2.74 -13.99
N PRO A 215 -15.08 2.14 -14.54
CA PRO A 215 -15.41 2.29 -15.95
C PRO A 215 -15.45 3.78 -16.34
N TRP A 216 -15.08 4.06 -17.58
CA TRP A 216 -15.20 5.37 -18.19
C TRP A 216 -15.14 5.21 -19.71
N ALA A 217 -15.71 6.16 -20.44
CA ALA A 217 -15.66 6.26 -21.89
C ALA A 217 -15.21 7.66 -22.33
N LEU A 218 -14.75 7.76 -23.57
CA LEU A 218 -14.45 9.04 -24.21
C LEU A 218 -15.56 9.33 -25.22
N GLU A 219 -16.41 10.31 -24.93
CA GLU A 219 -17.50 10.76 -25.79
C GLU A 219 -17.32 12.24 -26.12
N ASP A 220 -17.38 12.59 -27.40
CA ASP A 220 -17.20 13.97 -27.89
C ASP A 220 -15.95 14.68 -27.34
N GLY A 221 -14.86 13.92 -27.13
CA GLY A 221 -13.61 14.42 -26.58
C GLY A 221 -13.61 14.68 -25.07
N MET A 222 -14.65 14.24 -24.36
CA MET A 222 -14.80 14.34 -22.91
C MET A 222 -14.83 12.95 -22.27
N SER A 223 -14.21 12.84 -21.11
CA SER A 223 -14.27 11.63 -20.30
C SER A 223 -15.57 11.59 -19.52
N ILE A 224 -16.32 10.51 -19.66
CA ILE A 224 -17.54 10.24 -18.90
C ILE A 224 -17.39 8.92 -18.12
N PRO A 225 -17.99 8.76 -16.93
CA PRO A 225 -17.99 7.49 -16.20
C PRO A 225 -18.76 6.37 -16.92
#